data_AF-A0A3S3TZA5-F1
#
_entry.id   AF-A0A3S3TZA5-F1
#
_cell.length_a   1.000
_cell.length_b   1.000
_cell.length_c   1.000
_cell.angle_alpha   90.00
_cell.angle_beta   90.00
_cell.angle_gamma   90.00
#
_symmetry.space_group_name_H-M   'P 1'
#
loop_
_entity.id
_entity.type
_entity.pdbx_description
1 polymer ?
#
loop_
_entity_poly.entity_id
_entity_poly.type
_entity_poly.pdbx_seq_one_letter_code
_entity_poly.pdbx_strand_id
1 'polypeptide(L)'
;MVKVMNLTNSPYDLQGKEGVIRLPAMGEAEGDFQDDYLALLEASMAVRIIDPLDHDHDGKKGGSKAPDESAELTKLRADYHEIVGKKAYHGWDAAELQEKIDAKLAE
;
A
#
# COMPACT_ATOMS: atom_id res chain seq x y z
N MET A 1 -4.79 -13.51 -1.30
CA MET A 1 -3.57 -14.21 -1.73
C MET A 1 -2.34 -13.42 -1.30
N VAL A 2 -1.45 -14.06 -0.56
CA VAL A 2 -0.17 -13.50 -0.12
C VAL A 2 0.97 -14.27 -0.77
N LYS A 3 2.12 -13.62 -0.91
CA LYS A 3 3.33 -14.26 -1.42
C LYS A 3 4.23 -14.65 -0.25
N VAL A 4 4.78 -15.85 -0.29
CA VAL A 4 5.71 -16.37 0.71
C VAL A 4 7.04 -16.65 0.02
N MET A 5 8.10 -16.00 0.49
CA MET A 5 9.46 -16.17 -0.02
C MET A 5 10.27 -17.05 0.92
N ASN A 6 10.94 -18.06 0.38
CA ASN A 6 11.84 -18.92 1.13
C ASN A 6 13.21 -18.26 1.31
N LEU A 7 13.71 -18.21 2.55
CA LEU A 7 15.04 -17.69 2.87
C LEU A 7 16.06 -18.80 3.09
N THR A 8 15.64 -20.06 2.96
CA THR A 8 16.49 -21.24 3.16
C THR A 8 16.70 -22.00 1.86
N ASN A 9 17.77 -22.81 1.85
CA ASN A 9 18.09 -23.69 0.73
C ASN A 9 17.32 -25.02 0.78
N SER A 10 16.27 -25.13 1.59
CA SER A 10 15.44 -26.32 1.72
C SER A 10 14.01 -26.00 1.30
N PRO A 11 13.37 -26.86 0.49
CA PRO A 11 11.98 -26.64 0.11
C PRO A 11 11.03 -27.00 1.25
N TYR A 12 9.85 -26.37 1.27
CA TYR A 12 8.82 -26.59 2.28
C TYR A 12 7.47 -26.89 1.63
N ASP A 13 6.63 -27.61 2.36
CA ASP A 13 5.22 -27.79 2.04
C ASP A 13 4.40 -26.93 3.00
N LEU A 14 3.76 -25.89 2.47
CA LEU A 14 2.97 -24.94 3.25
C LEU A 14 1.50 -25.37 3.25
N GLN A 15 0.82 -25.17 4.38
CA GLN A 15 -0.60 -25.45 4.50
C GLN A 15 -1.44 -24.25 4.04
N GLY A 16 -1.85 -24.25 2.77
CA GLY A 16 -2.85 -23.31 2.25
C GLY A 16 -4.27 -23.69 2.66
N LYS A 17 -5.23 -22.76 2.45
CA LYS A 17 -6.66 -22.98 2.72
C LYS A 17 -7.27 -24.04 1.80
N GLU A 18 -6.83 -24.09 0.54
CA GLU A 18 -7.34 -25.04 -0.47
C GLU A 18 -6.51 -26.32 -0.59
N GLY A 19 -5.40 -26.42 0.14
CA GLY A 19 -4.50 -27.56 0.09
C GLY A 19 -3.05 -27.19 0.35
N VAL A 20 -2.17 -28.17 0.15
CA VAL A 20 -0.73 -28.00 0.35
C VAL A 20 -0.13 -27.24 -0.85
N ILE A 21 0.69 -26.24 -0.55
CA ILE A 21 1.40 -25.42 -1.53
C ILE A 21 2.89 -25.68 -1.39
N ARG A 22 3.55 -26.09 -2.48
CA ARG A 22 5.00 -26.31 -2.50
C ARG A 22 5.74 -24.98 -2.55
N LEU A 23 6.57 -24.70 -1.56
CA LEU A 23 7.52 -23.59 -1.55
C LEU A 23 8.93 -24.10 -1.94
N PRO A 24 9.45 -23.74 -3.11
CA PRO A 24 10.79 -24.16 -3.54
C PRO A 24 11.91 -23.59 -2.64
N ALA A 25 13.08 -24.22 -2.65
CA ALA A 25 14.29 -23.69 -2.00
C ALA A 25 14.69 -22.35 -2.63
N MET A 26 14.98 -21.33 -1.81
CA MET A 26 15.27 -19.95 -2.26
C MET A 26 14.23 -19.40 -3.26
N GLY A 27 13.02 -19.95 -3.26
CA GLY A 27 11.96 -19.60 -4.20
C GLY A 27 10.81 -18.86 -3.53
N GLU A 28 9.73 -18.73 -4.27
CA GLU A 28 8.52 -18.04 -3.85
C GLU A 28 7.29 -18.88 -4.20
N ALA A 29 6.25 -18.77 -3.37
CA ALA A 29 4.95 -19.39 -3.62
C ALA A 29 3.84 -18.40 -3.23
N GLU A 30 2.73 -18.46 -3.95
CA GLU A 30 1.56 -17.62 -3.70
C GLU A 30 0.38 -18.49 -3.26
N GLY A 31 -0.42 -17.98 -2.33
CA GLY A 31 -1.59 -18.71 -1.86
C GLY A 31 -2.42 -17.97 -0.83
N ASP A 32 -3.57 -18.55 -0.51
CA ASP A 32 -4.39 -18.12 0.60
C ASP A 32 -4.09 -18.99 1.82
N PHE A 33 -3.68 -18.36 2.91
CA PHE A 33 -3.28 -19.00 4.16
C PHE A 33 -4.15 -18.48 5.30
N GLN A 34 -4.18 -19.20 6.41
CA GLN A 34 -4.78 -18.68 7.65
C GLN A 34 -3.83 -17.68 8.31
N ASP A 35 -4.39 -16.64 8.94
CA ASP A 35 -3.59 -15.53 9.49
C ASP A 35 -2.68 -15.98 10.65
N ASP A 36 -3.15 -16.92 11.48
CA ASP A 36 -2.38 -17.53 12.56
C ASP A 36 -1.20 -18.37 12.02
N TYR A 37 -1.43 -19.11 10.94
CA TYR A 37 -0.37 -19.86 10.26
C TYR A 37 0.70 -18.95 9.65
N LEU A 38 0.30 -17.82 9.05
CA LEU A 38 1.24 -16.82 8.54
C LEU A 38 2.09 -16.21 9.67
N ALA A 39 1.50 -15.91 10.82
CA ALA A 39 2.24 -15.41 11.97
C ALA A 39 3.28 -16.42 12.49
N LEU A 40 2.95 -17.72 12.48
CA LEU A 40 3.90 -18.78 12.83
C LEU A 40 5.04 -18.89 11.81
N LEU A 41 4.73 -18.77 10.52
CA LEU A 41 5.72 -18.78 9.46
C LEU A 41 6.68 -17.59 9.56
N GLU A 42 6.17 -16.40 9.82
CA GLU A 42 6.98 -15.19 10.03
C GLU A 42 7.90 -15.34 11.26
N ALA A 43 7.35 -15.84 12.38
CA ALA A 43 8.12 -16.08 13.60
C ALA A 43 9.23 -17.12 13.43
N SER A 44 9.13 -18.02 12.43
CA SER A 44 10.17 -19.02 12.15
C SER A 44 11.46 -18.43 11.57
N MET A 45 11.39 -17.21 11.02
CA MET A 45 12.48 -16.55 10.28
C MET A 45 12.99 -17.34 9.04
N ALA A 46 12.39 -18.47 8.70
CA ALA A 46 12.76 -19.28 7.54
C ALA A 46 12.15 -18.74 6.24
N VAL A 47 11.07 -17.97 6.36
CA VAL A 47 10.35 -17.39 5.23
C VAL A 47 10.06 -15.92 5.49
N ARG A 48 9.85 -15.18 4.41
CA ARG A 48 9.33 -13.81 4.44
C ARG A 48 7.94 -13.80 3.83
N ILE A 49 6.98 -13.24 4.56
CA ILE A 49 5.63 -13.00 4.05
C ILE A 49 5.62 -11.65 3.34
N ILE A 50 5.11 -11.61 2.12
CA ILE A 50 4.96 -10.41 1.31
C ILE A 50 3.45 -10.22 1.09
N ASP A 51 2.88 -9.24 1.79
CA ASP A 51 1.49 -8.86 1.60
C ASP A 51 1.39 -7.96 0.36
N PRO A 52 0.38 -8.15 -0.52
CA PRO A 52 0.20 -7.29 -1.70
C PRO A 52 -0.05 -5.81 -1.36
N LEU A 53 -0.43 -5.50 -0.11
CA LEU A 53 -0.63 -4.14 0.39
C LEU A 53 0.58 -3.59 1.18
N ASP A 54 1.67 -4.35 1.29
CA ASP A 54 2.93 -3.90 1.89
C ASP A 54 3.79 -3.25 0.79
N HIS A 55 3.63 -1.93 0.61
CA HIS A 55 4.30 -1.20 -0.46
C HIS A 55 5.72 -0.73 -0.10
N ASP A 56 6.12 -0.80 1.17
CA ASP A 56 7.46 -0.43 1.67
C ASP A 56 8.29 -1.62 2.19
N HIS A 57 7.73 -2.83 2.10
CA HIS A 57 8.35 -4.10 2.48
C HIS A 57 8.72 -4.15 3.98
N ASP A 58 7.95 -3.49 4.84
CA ASP A 58 8.15 -3.46 6.29
C ASP A 58 7.46 -4.62 7.03
N GLY A 59 6.75 -5.48 6.28
CA GLY A 59 5.96 -6.60 6.80
C GLY A 59 4.55 -6.20 7.24
N LYS A 60 4.15 -4.94 7.06
CA LYS A 60 2.82 -4.43 7.41
C LYS A 60 2.13 -3.88 6.18
N LYS A 61 0.80 -3.89 6.23
CA LYS A 61 -0.03 -3.25 5.21
C LYS A 61 0.17 -1.74 5.31
N GLY A 62 0.56 -1.10 4.20
CA GLY A 62 0.89 0.32 4.19
C GLY A 62 2.01 0.65 3.21
N GLY A 63 2.74 1.73 3.49
CA GLY A 63 3.89 2.14 2.69
C GLY A 63 3.58 2.87 1.38
N SER A 64 2.30 3.02 0.99
CA SER A 64 1.94 3.79 -0.19
C SER A 64 2.35 5.25 -0.01
N LYS A 65 3.33 5.71 -0.79
CA LYS A 65 3.62 7.14 -0.88
C LYS A 65 2.46 7.82 -1.59
N ALA A 66 1.97 8.91 -1.02
CA ALA A 66 1.11 9.82 -1.76
C ALA A 66 1.85 10.23 -3.06
N PRO A 67 1.16 10.35 -4.19
CA PRO A 67 1.77 10.91 -5.39
C PRO A 67 2.42 12.25 -5.01
N ASP A 68 3.64 12.51 -5.49
CA ASP A 68 4.34 13.78 -5.30
C ASP A 68 3.43 14.91 -5.82
N GLU A 69 2.68 15.52 -4.92
CA GLU A 69 1.86 16.68 -5.24
C GLU A 69 2.82 17.85 -5.43
N SER A 70 2.74 18.54 -6.56
CA SER A 70 3.58 19.71 -6.79
C SER A 70 3.35 20.71 -5.65
N ALA A 71 4.43 21.39 -5.21
CA ALA A 71 4.33 22.40 -4.15
C ALA A 71 3.30 23.50 -4.49
N GLU A 72 3.03 23.71 -5.79
CA GLU A 72 1.97 24.59 -6.28
C GLU A 72 0.56 24.06 -5.95
N LEU A 73 0.27 22.78 -6.21
CA LEU A 73 -1.00 22.15 -5.83
C LEU A 73 -1.24 22.19 -4.32
N THR A 74 -0.19 21.99 -3.52
CA THR A 74 -0.32 22.08 -2.05
C THR A 74 -0.72 23.48 -1.60
N LYS A 75 -0.11 24.53 -2.18
CA LYS A 75 -0.46 25.93 -1.89
C LYS A 75 -1.90 26.23 -2.29
N LEU A 76 -2.29 25.90 -3.52
CA LEU A 76 -3.66 26.12 -3.99
C LEU A 76 -4.70 25.42 -3.12
N ARG A 77 -4.41 24.22 -2.58
CA ARG A 77 -5.35 23.55 -1.69
C ARG A 77 -5.46 24.23 -0.33
N ALA A 78 -4.38 24.83 0.15
CA ALA A 78 -4.40 25.66 1.36
C ALA A 78 -5.22 26.93 1.12
N ASP A 79 -4.95 27.65 0.02
CA ASP A 79 -5.66 28.88 -0.36
C ASP A 79 -7.17 28.62 -0.53
N TYR A 80 -7.55 27.55 -1.23
CA TYR A 80 -8.95 27.14 -1.36
C TYR A 80 -9.60 26.86 0.00
N HIS A 81 -8.88 26.20 0.92
CA HIS A 81 -9.40 25.93 2.26
C HIS A 81 -9.58 27.21 3.08
N GLU A 82 -8.67 28.18 2.97
CA GLU A 82 -8.79 29.48 3.64
C GLU A 82 -9.96 30.30 3.10
N ILE A 83 -10.18 30.30 1.78
CA ILE A 83 -11.21 31.11 1.12
C ILE A 83 -12.60 30.46 1.22
N VAL A 84 -12.70 29.15 0.98
CA VAL A 84 -13.98 28.43 0.92
C VAL A 84 -14.35 27.81 2.27
N GLY A 85 -13.39 27.62 3.17
CA GLY A 85 -13.60 26.94 4.46
C GLY A 85 -13.87 25.44 4.32
N LYS A 86 -13.70 24.88 3.13
CA LYS A 86 -13.89 23.45 2.82
C LYS A 86 -12.62 22.87 2.22
N LYS A 87 -12.36 21.60 2.50
CA LYS A 87 -11.24 20.89 1.89
C LYS A 87 -11.46 20.76 0.38
N ALA A 88 -10.44 21.12 -0.39
CA ALA A 88 -10.39 20.92 -1.84
C ALA A 88 -10.52 19.43 -2.19
N TYR A 89 -11.22 19.12 -3.29
CA TYR A 89 -11.27 17.75 -3.79
C TYR A 89 -9.89 17.33 -4.31
N HIS A 90 -9.43 16.14 -3.91
CA HIS A 90 -8.08 15.67 -4.25
C HIS A 90 -7.91 15.31 -5.74
N GLY A 91 -9.01 15.12 -6.47
CA GLY A 91 -8.98 14.82 -7.91
C GLY A 91 -8.94 16.05 -8.81
N TRP A 92 -8.97 17.27 -8.25
CA TRP A 92 -8.80 18.49 -9.04
C TRP A 92 -7.35 18.76 -9.34
N ASP A 93 -7.10 19.19 -10.58
CA ASP A 93 -5.80 19.71 -10.98
C ASP A 93 -5.61 21.18 -10.52
N ALA A 94 -4.43 21.74 -10.80
CA ALA A 94 -4.10 23.10 -10.37
C ALA A 94 -4.99 24.16 -11.04
N ALA A 95 -5.42 23.94 -12.28
CA ALA A 95 -6.24 24.87 -13.02
C ALA A 95 -7.68 24.89 -12.49
N GLU A 96 -8.27 23.71 -12.27
CA GLU A 96 -9.61 23.58 -11.67
C GLU A 96 -9.65 24.19 -10.28
N LEU A 97 -8.60 23.96 -9.48
CA LEU A 97 -8.53 24.48 -8.13
C LEU A 97 -8.40 26.00 -8.10
N GLN A 98 -7.58 26.58 -8.98
CA GLN A 98 -7.47 28.02 -9.16
C GLN A 98 -8.80 28.65 -9.61
N GLU A 99 -9.50 28.03 -10.58
CA GLU A 99 -10.80 28.53 -11.04
C GLU A 99 -11.81 28.62 -9.90
N LYS A 100 -11.84 27.63 -9.00
CA LYS A 100 -12.74 27.65 -7.84
C LYS A 100 -12.37 28.70 -6.80
N ILE A 101 -11.08 28.94 -6.61
CA ILE A 101 -10.57 30.02 -5.75
C ILE A 101 -11.02 31.38 -6.31
N ASP A 102 -10.76 31.62 -7.59
CA ASP A 102 -11.08 32.87 -8.26
C ASP A 102 -12.59 33.13 -8.29
N ALA A 103 -13.39 32.10 -8.58
CA ALA A 103 -14.85 32.19 -8.56
C ALA A 103 -15.40 32.60 -7.18
N LYS A 104 -14.73 32.19 -6.09
CA LYS A 104 -15.15 32.57 -4.73
C LYS A 104 -14.66 33.96 -4.33
N LEU A 105 -13.50 34.39 -4.81
CA LEU A 105 -12.99 35.73 -4.57
C LEU A 105 -13.76 36.81 -5.36
N ALA A 106 -14.39 36.43 -6.47
CA ALA A 106 -15.22 37.32 -7.31
C ALA A 106 -16.70 37.41 -6.87
N GLU A 107 -17.10 36.66 -5.85
CA GLU A 107 -18.45 36.68 -5.24
C GLU A 107 -18.56 37.78 -4.17
#